data_AF-A0A0F8C6X9-F1
#
_entry.id   AF-A0A0F8C6X9-F1
#
_cell.length_a   1.000
_cell.length_b   1.000
_cell.length_c   1.000
_cell.angle_alpha   90.00
_cell.angle_beta   90.00
_cell.angle_gamma   90.00
#
_symmetry.space_group_name_H-M   'P 1'
#
loop_
_entity.id
_entity.type
_entity.pdbx_description
1 polymer ?
#
loop_
_entity_poly.entity_id
_entity_poly.type
_entity_poly.pdbx_seq_one_letter_code
_entity_poly.pdbx_strand_id
1 'polypeptide(L)'
;MEKLAIKPGILGSGLGILAGLIEMSIGAQILPWIGNKESPVVLGLITFFLSGIALLSVLSARNHVKLTNDRKLAIFFGVLLPAAICFTTVGRLWYLPGSLLIMTCLLLAYEFWFGQSKLSSPKIICRKFWVNQILGGIGSLIILVSVALAFLNSNFALFQSEILIKADRFRFEILPMDIVRFTNLSGGVTTIEDIEVSLVMVVYIFLILGAVIALISSLAKSRIFKGIGGILVFTGLTLSLFWLPGILAQTEFPSGGFQNIVGLLGMGWYISTVGMSLIMITSLFQLQPGNTKS
;
A
#
# COMPACT_ATOMS: atom_id res chain seq x y z
N MET A 1 9.99 -14.10 20.71
CA MET A 1 8.95 -13.07 20.84
C MET A 1 8.41 -13.18 22.23
N GLU A 2 8.57 -12.13 23.02
CA GLU A 2 8.22 -12.16 24.43
C GLU A 2 6.72 -12.46 24.60
N LYS A 3 6.43 -13.13 25.71
CA LYS A 3 5.06 -13.39 26.17
C LYS A 3 4.22 -12.11 26.26
N LEU A 4 4.86 -10.94 26.30
CA LEU A 4 4.28 -9.61 26.38
C LEU A 4 3.51 -9.19 25.12
N ALA A 5 3.95 -9.54 23.90
CA ALA A 5 3.21 -9.22 22.67
C ALA A 5 2.06 -10.21 22.41
N ILE A 6 2.21 -11.47 22.83
CA ILE A 6 1.26 -12.55 22.52
C ILE A 6 -0.06 -12.38 23.29
N LYS A 7 0.00 -11.98 24.57
CA LYS A 7 -1.19 -11.79 25.41
C LYS A 7 -2.17 -10.71 24.89
N PRO A 8 -1.73 -9.46 24.63
CA PRO A 8 -2.62 -8.45 24.07
C PRO A 8 -3.10 -8.83 22.67
N GLY A 9 -2.29 -9.54 21.88
CA GLY A 9 -2.69 -10.03 20.56
C GLY A 9 -3.85 -11.03 20.63
N ILE A 10 -3.74 -12.05 21.49
CA ILE A 10 -4.82 -13.04 21.68
C ILE A 10 -6.10 -12.36 22.21
N LEU A 11 -5.97 -11.46 23.19
CA LEU A 11 -7.12 -10.73 23.74
C LEU A 11 -7.77 -9.82 22.69
N GLY A 12 -6.98 -9.04 21.97
CA GLY A 12 -7.45 -8.14 20.92
C GLY A 12 -8.13 -8.89 19.79
N SER A 13 -7.54 -9.99 19.32
CA SER A 13 -8.16 -10.83 18.28
C SER A 13 -9.42 -11.54 18.77
N GLY A 14 -9.43 -12.04 20.01
CA GLY A 14 -10.62 -12.67 20.60
C GLY A 14 -11.78 -11.68 20.75
N LEU A 15 -11.51 -10.47 21.24
CA LEU A 15 -12.48 -9.38 21.28
C LEU A 15 -12.95 -8.96 19.88
N GLY A 16 -12.05 -8.97 18.88
CA GLY A 16 -12.40 -8.69 17.50
C GLY A 16 -13.34 -9.73 16.87
N ILE A 17 -13.11 -11.02 17.17
CA ILE A 17 -14.02 -12.10 16.77
C ILE A 17 -15.41 -11.89 17.39
N LEU A 18 -15.46 -11.56 18.69
CA LEU A 18 -16.72 -11.23 19.37
C LEU A 18 -17.40 -9.99 18.77
N ALA A 19 -16.64 -8.95 18.44
CA ALA A 19 -17.17 -7.77 17.77
C ALA A 19 -17.83 -8.14 16.42
N GLY A 20 -17.17 -8.96 15.59
CA GLY A 20 -17.75 -9.44 14.34
C GLY A 20 -19.04 -10.24 14.54
N LEU A 21 -19.10 -11.12 15.56
CA LEU A 21 -20.32 -11.85 15.91
C LEU A 21 -21.46 -10.92 16.37
N ILE A 22 -21.14 -9.89 17.15
CA ILE A 22 -22.09 -8.87 17.60
C ILE A 22 -22.64 -8.07 16.42
N GLU A 23 -21.78 -7.66 15.48
CA GLU A 23 -22.17 -6.98 14.24
C GLU A 23 -23.13 -7.86 13.41
N MET A 24 -22.83 -9.16 13.27
CA MET A 24 -23.68 -10.10 12.54
C MET A 24 -25.03 -10.34 13.22
N SER A 25 -25.07 -10.38 14.55
CA SER A 25 -26.26 -10.81 15.29
C SER A 25 -27.21 -9.65 15.61
N ILE A 26 -26.68 -8.53 16.12
CA ILE A 26 -27.47 -7.39 16.60
C ILE A 26 -27.04 -6.06 15.99
N GLY A 27 -26.15 -6.07 14.98
CA GLY A 27 -25.60 -4.85 14.36
C GLY A 27 -26.66 -3.86 13.88
N ALA A 28 -27.79 -4.34 13.37
CA ALA A 28 -28.91 -3.50 12.95
C ALA A 28 -29.54 -2.67 14.09
N GLN A 29 -29.45 -3.15 15.34
CA GLN A 29 -29.96 -2.44 16.52
C GLN A 29 -28.94 -1.46 17.11
N ILE A 30 -27.67 -1.61 16.78
CA ILE A 30 -26.55 -0.82 17.31
C ILE A 30 -25.82 -0.03 16.23
N LEU A 31 -26.53 0.40 15.17
CA LEU A 31 -26.00 1.19 14.06
C LEU A 31 -25.03 2.33 14.49
N PRO A 32 -25.34 3.13 15.54
CA PRO A 32 -24.42 4.19 15.99
C PRO A 32 -23.06 3.69 16.49
N TRP A 33 -22.97 2.44 16.93
CA TRP A 33 -21.74 1.81 17.40
C TRP A 33 -20.89 1.24 16.26
N ILE A 34 -21.52 0.86 15.15
CA ILE A 34 -20.85 0.26 13.98
C ILE A 34 -20.63 1.27 12.84
N GLY A 35 -20.71 2.57 13.15
CA GLY A 35 -20.47 3.64 12.17
C GLY A 35 -21.60 3.82 11.15
N ASN A 36 -22.83 3.48 11.51
CA ASN A 36 -24.05 3.64 10.70
C ASN A 36 -23.93 3.03 9.28
N LYS A 37 -23.36 1.82 9.18
CA LYS A 37 -23.16 1.12 7.91
C LYS A 37 -24.44 0.40 7.44
N GLU A 38 -24.67 0.40 6.13
CA GLU A 38 -25.88 -0.13 5.51
C GLU A 38 -26.02 -1.67 5.61
N SER A 39 -24.89 -2.40 5.68
CA SER A 39 -24.87 -3.87 5.71
C SER A 39 -24.10 -4.45 6.91
N PRO A 40 -24.66 -4.40 8.14
CA PRO A 40 -24.00 -4.87 9.36
C PRO A 40 -23.56 -6.34 9.32
N VAL A 41 -24.32 -7.21 8.64
CA VAL A 41 -24.04 -8.65 8.56
C VAL A 41 -22.78 -8.93 7.73
N VAL A 42 -22.66 -8.30 6.56
CA VAL A 42 -21.50 -8.47 5.67
C VAL A 42 -20.24 -7.93 6.35
N LEU A 43 -20.37 -6.75 6.98
CA LEU A 43 -19.30 -6.13 7.75
C LEU A 43 -18.83 -7.05 8.88
N GLY A 44 -19.75 -7.55 9.71
CA GLY A 44 -19.44 -8.43 10.83
C GLY A 44 -18.75 -9.73 10.42
N LEU A 45 -19.13 -10.29 9.27
CA LEU A 45 -18.48 -11.46 8.70
C LEU A 45 -17.03 -11.15 8.29
N ILE A 46 -16.78 -10.01 7.65
CA ILE A 46 -15.43 -9.55 7.30
C ILE A 46 -14.61 -9.34 8.58
N THR A 47 -15.17 -8.66 9.59
CA THR A 47 -14.53 -8.42 10.89
C THR A 47 -14.16 -9.73 11.58
N PHE A 48 -15.05 -10.72 11.56
CA PHE A 48 -14.84 -12.05 12.13
C PHE A 48 -13.65 -12.75 11.46
N PHE A 49 -13.61 -12.80 10.12
CA PHE A 49 -12.52 -13.45 9.39
C PHE A 49 -11.19 -12.73 9.58
N LEU A 50 -11.17 -11.39 9.49
CA LEU A 50 -9.95 -10.59 9.71
C LEU A 50 -9.40 -10.77 11.13
N SER A 51 -10.28 -10.78 12.14
CA SER A 51 -9.88 -11.03 13.52
C SER A 51 -9.37 -12.47 13.73
N GLY A 52 -9.94 -13.45 13.02
CA GLY A 52 -9.46 -14.82 12.97
C GLY A 52 -8.06 -14.94 12.36
N ILE A 53 -7.78 -14.21 11.28
CA ILE A 53 -6.44 -14.14 10.66
C ILE A 53 -5.42 -13.55 11.65
N ALA A 54 -5.80 -12.49 12.37
CA ALA A 54 -4.96 -11.91 13.41
C ALA A 54 -4.68 -12.92 14.54
N LEU A 55 -5.70 -13.68 14.98
CA LEU A 55 -5.53 -14.70 16.01
C LEU A 55 -4.57 -15.81 15.56
N LEU A 56 -4.76 -16.35 14.35
CA LEU A 56 -3.88 -17.37 13.78
C LEU A 56 -2.44 -16.88 13.66
N SER A 57 -2.25 -15.62 13.28
CA SER A 57 -0.94 -14.98 13.19
C SER A 57 -0.25 -14.93 14.56
N VAL A 58 -0.95 -14.47 15.60
CA VAL A 58 -0.43 -14.39 16.97
C VAL A 58 -0.16 -15.79 17.56
N LEU A 59 -1.03 -16.76 17.28
CA LEU A 59 -0.84 -18.14 17.73
C LEU A 59 0.36 -18.82 17.05
N SER A 60 0.56 -18.58 15.75
CA SER A 60 1.75 -19.03 15.02
C SER A 60 3.02 -18.44 15.64
N ALA A 61 2.94 -17.20 16.12
CA ALA A 61 4.01 -16.50 16.82
C ALA A 61 4.43 -17.19 18.14
N ARG A 62 3.49 -17.84 18.84
CA ARG A 62 3.70 -18.48 20.16
C ARG A 62 4.54 -19.76 20.10
N ASN A 63 4.43 -20.52 19.02
CA ASN A 63 4.92 -21.90 18.97
C ASN A 63 6.36 -22.08 18.44
N HIS A 64 7.03 -21.00 18.02
CA HIS A 64 8.31 -21.12 17.32
C HIS A 64 9.45 -20.32 17.98
N VAL A 65 10.48 -21.03 18.44
CA VAL A 65 11.66 -20.49 19.14
C VAL A 65 12.62 -19.74 18.19
N LYS A 66 12.59 -20.02 16.87
CA LYS A 66 13.35 -19.28 15.85
C LYS A 66 12.52 -19.09 14.58
N LEU A 67 11.96 -17.90 14.40
CA LEU A 67 11.21 -17.55 13.19
C LEU A 67 12.11 -16.91 12.14
N THR A 68 11.92 -17.28 10.88
CA THR A 68 12.52 -16.59 9.72
C THR A 68 11.93 -15.18 9.58
N ASN A 69 12.66 -14.26 8.96
CA ASN A 69 12.19 -12.87 8.76
C ASN A 69 10.86 -12.81 7.98
N ASP A 70 10.68 -13.70 6.99
CA ASP A 70 9.42 -13.78 6.23
C ASP A 70 8.25 -14.17 7.13
N ARG A 71 8.42 -15.15 8.03
CA ARG A 71 7.35 -15.51 8.98
C ARG A 71 7.07 -14.38 9.97
N LYS A 72 8.10 -13.66 10.42
CA LYS A 72 7.90 -12.51 11.32
C LYS A 72 7.11 -11.39 10.63
N LEU A 73 7.42 -11.10 9.36
CA LEU A 73 6.62 -10.16 8.57
C LEU A 73 5.21 -10.65 8.31
N ALA A 74 5.03 -11.94 8.02
CA ALA A 74 3.70 -12.53 7.83
C ALA A 74 2.85 -12.35 9.09
N ILE A 75 3.42 -12.59 10.27
CA ILE A 75 2.75 -12.36 11.56
C ILE A 75 2.46 -10.87 11.73
N PHE A 76 3.43 -9.99 11.47
CA PHE A 76 3.25 -8.55 11.58
C PHE A 76 2.12 -8.03 10.68
N PHE A 77 2.13 -8.35 9.39
CA PHE A 77 1.07 -7.96 8.46
C PHE A 77 -0.26 -8.64 8.76
N GLY A 78 -0.22 -9.90 9.21
CA GLY A 78 -1.40 -10.65 9.63
C GLY A 78 -2.10 -10.07 10.85
N VAL A 79 -1.43 -9.23 11.65
CA VAL A 79 -2.04 -8.46 12.75
C VAL A 79 -2.35 -7.02 12.31
N LEU A 80 -1.42 -6.37 11.62
CA LEU A 80 -1.53 -4.96 11.23
C LEU A 80 -2.69 -4.72 10.26
N LEU A 81 -2.83 -5.57 9.22
CA LEU A 81 -3.86 -5.37 8.21
C LEU A 81 -5.27 -5.50 8.81
N PRO A 82 -5.60 -6.57 9.57
CA PRO A 82 -6.87 -6.62 10.30
C PRO A 82 -7.08 -5.43 11.23
N ALA A 83 -6.05 -5.03 12.00
CA ALA A 83 -6.17 -3.91 12.92
C ALA A 83 -6.53 -2.62 12.19
N ALA A 84 -5.82 -2.29 11.11
CA ALA A 84 -6.01 -1.06 10.34
C ALA A 84 -7.33 -1.05 9.57
N ILE A 85 -7.67 -2.15 8.88
CA ILE A 85 -8.92 -2.25 8.10
C ILE A 85 -10.11 -2.08 9.05
N CYS A 86 -10.17 -2.88 10.12
CA CYS A 86 -11.30 -2.84 11.04
C CYS A 86 -11.42 -1.50 11.79
N PHE A 87 -10.32 -0.75 11.99
CA PHE A 87 -10.39 0.61 12.53
C PHE A 87 -11.18 1.58 11.65
N THR A 88 -11.12 1.38 10.33
CA THR A 88 -11.85 2.22 9.37
C THR A 88 -13.27 1.74 9.11
N THR A 89 -13.55 0.44 9.36
CA THR A 89 -14.80 -0.18 8.93
C THR A 89 -15.79 -0.47 10.06
N VAL A 90 -15.33 -0.91 11.24
CA VAL A 90 -16.16 -1.45 12.36
C VAL A 90 -16.66 -0.37 13.32
N GLY A 91 -16.04 0.82 13.33
CA GLY A 91 -16.44 1.92 14.21
C GLY A 91 -16.07 1.69 15.69
N ARG A 92 -16.97 2.05 16.62
CA ARG A 92 -16.68 2.14 18.06
C ARG A 92 -16.42 0.78 18.71
N LEU A 93 -17.03 -0.29 18.20
CA LEU A 93 -16.77 -1.65 18.67
C LEU A 93 -15.30 -2.05 18.52
N TRP A 94 -14.57 -1.40 17.61
CA TRP A 94 -13.17 -1.72 17.35
C TRP A 94 -12.18 -0.96 18.24
N TYR A 95 -12.60 0.02 19.03
CA TYR A 95 -11.65 0.85 19.79
C TYR A 95 -10.82 0.02 20.77
N LEU A 96 -11.45 -0.94 21.46
CA LEU A 96 -10.75 -1.83 22.37
C LEU A 96 -9.95 -2.94 21.65
N PRO A 97 -10.54 -3.79 20.78
CA PRO A 97 -9.77 -4.84 20.10
C PRO A 97 -8.69 -4.27 19.18
N GLY A 98 -9.00 -3.20 18.46
CA GLY A 98 -8.07 -2.51 17.57
C GLY A 98 -6.87 -1.93 18.29
N SER A 99 -7.07 -1.22 19.41
CA SER A 99 -5.94 -0.64 20.17
C SER A 99 -5.01 -1.73 20.72
N LEU A 100 -5.56 -2.86 21.19
CA LEU A 100 -4.76 -4.02 21.62
C LEU A 100 -3.96 -4.64 20.47
N LEU A 101 -4.55 -4.74 19.27
CA LEU A 101 -3.85 -5.26 18.09
C LEU A 101 -2.77 -4.30 17.58
N ILE A 102 -3.01 -2.98 17.64
CA ILE A 102 -1.98 -1.97 17.35
C ILE A 102 -0.83 -2.07 18.35
N MET A 103 -1.12 -2.15 19.64
CA MET A 103 -0.09 -2.35 20.67
C MET A 103 0.71 -3.62 20.38
N THR A 104 0.04 -4.71 19.99
CA THR A 104 0.70 -5.95 19.60
C THR A 104 1.61 -5.74 18.39
N CYS A 105 1.17 -5.01 17.36
CA CYS A 105 2.01 -4.67 16.22
C CYS A 105 3.24 -3.86 16.60
N LEU A 106 3.09 -2.87 17.49
CA LEU A 106 4.19 -2.04 17.98
C LEU A 106 5.22 -2.87 18.75
N LEU A 107 4.76 -3.78 19.62
CA LEU A 107 5.64 -4.68 20.36
C LEU A 107 6.37 -5.65 19.42
N LEU A 108 5.66 -6.23 18.44
CA LEU A 108 6.26 -7.10 17.42
C LEU A 108 7.32 -6.35 16.59
N ALA A 109 7.02 -5.11 16.19
CA ALA A 109 7.95 -4.27 15.46
C ALA A 109 9.18 -3.92 16.32
N TYR A 110 8.97 -3.53 17.58
CA TYR A 110 10.06 -3.19 18.49
C TYR A 110 11.05 -4.35 18.66
N GLU A 111 10.56 -5.54 18.95
CA GLU A 111 11.41 -6.72 19.07
C GLU A 111 12.13 -7.07 17.77
N PHE A 112 11.42 -6.96 16.64
CA PHE A 112 11.97 -7.35 15.35
C PHE A 112 13.09 -6.43 14.89
N TRP A 113 12.88 -5.10 14.93
CA TRP A 113 13.87 -4.13 14.44
C TRP A 113 14.90 -3.74 15.50
N PHE A 114 14.50 -3.52 16.75
CA PHE A 114 15.42 -3.03 17.79
C PHE A 114 16.05 -4.16 18.61
N GLY A 115 15.31 -5.24 18.88
CA GLY A 115 15.84 -6.41 19.58
C GLY A 115 16.98 -7.12 18.84
N GLN A 116 17.00 -7.02 17.50
CA GLN A 116 18.02 -7.62 16.65
C GLN A 116 19.39 -6.92 16.77
N SER A 117 19.42 -5.62 17.12
CA SER A 117 20.66 -4.84 17.25
C SER A 117 21.57 -5.31 18.39
N LYS A 118 21.01 -5.92 19.44
CA LYS A 118 21.75 -6.42 20.61
C LYS A 118 22.47 -7.76 20.39
N LEU A 119 22.07 -8.58 19.40
CA LEU A 119 22.67 -9.90 19.14
C LEU A 119 23.63 -9.94 17.95
N SER A 120 23.58 -8.96 17.05
CA SER A 120 24.50 -8.90 15.93
C SER A 120 25.85 -8.33 16.35
N SER A 121 26.77 -9.22 16.75
CA SER A 121 28.21 -8.98 16.74
C SER A 121 28.61 -8.31 15.41
N PRO A 122 29.54 -7.33 15.40
CA PRO A 122 29.97 -6.60 14.19
C PRO A 122 30.90 -7.47 13.33
N LYS A 123 30.53 -8.73 13.07
CA LYS A 123 31.29 -9.63 12.22
C LYS A 123 30.64 -9.68 10.84
N ILE A 124 31.26 -8.92 9.94
CA ILE A 124 31.16 -9.03 8.47
C ILE A 124 29.71 -8.89 7.99
N ILE A 125 29.19 -7.66 8.04
CA ILE A 125 28.05 -7.27 7.21
C ILE A 125 28.49 -7.46 5.76
N CYS A 126 28.04 -8.54 5.14
CA CYS A 126 28.33 -8.83 3.75
C CYS A 126 27.78 -7.69 2.88
N ARG A 127 28.68 -6.88 2.29
CA ARG A 127 28.39 -5.69 1.46
C ARG A 127 27.28 -5.95 0.42
N LYS A 128 27.22 -7.18 -0.11
CA LYS A 128 26.21 -7.68 -1.05
C LYS A 128 24.76 -7.57 -0.54
N PHE A 129 24.53 -7.88 0.73
CA PHE A 129 23.18 -7.92 1.29
C PHE A 129 22.65 -6.51 1.62
N TRP A 130 23.56 -5.58 1.90
CA TRP A 130 23.26 -4.17 2.13
C TRP A 130 22.79 -3.47 0.84
N VAL A 131 23.45 -3.75 -0.29
CA VAL A 131 23.09 -3.16 -1.60
C VAL A 131 21.65 -3.52 -2.00
N ASN A 132 21.25 -4.79 -1.90
CA ASN A 132 19.89 -5.21 -2.27
C ASN A 132 18.80 -4.65 -1.33
N GLN A 133 19.14 -4.35 -0.07
CA GLN A 133 18.22 -3.71 0.87
C GLN A 133 18.06 -2.22 0.58
N ILE A 134 19.17 -1.53 0.36
CA ILE A 134 19.15 -0.10 0.05
C ILE A 134 18.43 0.11 -1.28
N LEU A 135 18.76 -0.66 -2.31
CA LEU A 135 18.19 -0.46 -3.64
C LEU A 135 16.68 -0.73 -3.66
N GLY A 136 16.19 -1.76 -2.96
CA GLY A 136 14.76 -2.01 -2.82
C GLY A 136 14.05 -0.96 -1.95
N GLY A 137 14.72 -0.43 -0.93
CA GLY A 137 14.20 0.67 -0.10
C GLY A 137 14.12 1.98 -0.89
N ILE A 138 15.15 2.31 -1.67
CA ILE A 138 15.19 3.46 -2.57
C ILE A 138 14.07 3.35 -3.60
N GLY A 139 13.92 2.20 -4.26
CA GLY A 139 12.83 2.00 -5.24
C GLY A 139 11.44 2.23 -4.64
N SER A 140 11.23 1.76 -3.40
CA SER A 140 9.98 1.99 -2.66
C SER A 140 9.77 3.46 -2.29
N LEU A 141 10.83 4.14 -1.81
CA LEU A 141 10.78 5.56 -1.46
C LEU A 141 10.52 6.44 -2.69
N ILE A 142 11.13 6.13 -3.83
CA ILE A 142 10.93 6.85 -5.09
C ILE A 142 9.44 6.85 -5.47
N ILE A 143 8.76 5.69 -5.37
CA ILE A 143 7.32 5.61 -5.65
C ILE A 143 6.52 6.45 -4.66
N LEU A 144 6.79 6.31 -3.35
CA LEU A 144 6.05 7.05 -2.32
C LEU A 144 6.24 8.57 -2.46
N VAL A 145 7.46 9.02 -2.72
CA VAL A 145 7.76 10.43 -2.98
C VAL A 145 7.09 10.90 -4.27
N SER A 146 7.10 10.08 -5.33
CA SER A 146 6.40 10.42 -6.57
C SER A 146 4.90 10.62 -6.35
N VAL A 147 4.26 9.71 -5.61
CA VAL A 147 2.83 9.83 -5.28
C VAL A 147 2.57 11.04 -4.38
N ALA A 148 3.42 11.28 -3.37
CA ALA A 148 3.30 12.45 -2.50
C ALA A 148 3.46 13.77 -3.27
N LEU A 149 4.42 13.83 -4.21
CA LEU A 149 4.63 14.99 -5.06
C LEU A 149 3.47 15.21 -6.03
N ALA A 150 2.80 14.15 -6.48
CA ALA A 150 1.62 14.26 -7.34
C ALA A 150 0.43 14.96 -6.66
N PHE A 151 0.35 14.94 -5.32
CA PHE A 151 -0.63 15.76 -4.56
C PHE A 151 -0.28 17.25 -4.57
N LEU A 152 1.00 17.59 -4.66
CA LEU A 152 1.50 18.96 -4.54
C LEU A 152 1.72 19.63 -5.90
N ASN A 153 2.03 18.84 -6.92
CA ASN A 153 2.43 19.32 -8.23
C ASN A 153 1.94 18.36 -9.33
N SER A 154 1.15 18.88 -10.27
CA SER A 154 0.54 18.09 -11.33
C SER A 154 1.53 17.52 -12.34
N ASN A 155 2.77 18.02 -12.39
CA ASN A 155 3.83 17.43 -13.22
C ASN A 155 4.14 15.97 -12.84
N PHE A 156 3.85 15.58 -11.59
CA PHE A 156 4.01 14.21 -11.09
C PHE A 156 2.75 13.36 -11.26
N ALA A 157 1.75 13.82 -12.01
CA ALA A 157 0.58 13.02 -12.38
C ALA A 157 0.99 11.72 -13.08
N LEU A 158 0.10 10.71 -13.02
CA LEU A 158 0.30 9.46 -13.76
C LEU A 158 0.10 9.65 -15.27
N PHE A 159 -0.73 10.62 -15.65
CA PHE A 159 -1.02 10.97 -17.03
C PHE A 159 -1.09 12.48 -17.16
N GLN A 160 -0.48 13.00 -18.22
CA GLN A 160 -0.50 14.42 -18.54
C GLN A 160 -0.52 14.58 -20.06
N SER A 161 -1.61 15.10 -20.59
CA SER A 161 -1.76 15.35 -22.02
C SER A 161 -2.21 16.77 -22.27
N GLU A 162 -1.57 17.42 -23.23
CA GLU A 162 -2.01 18.71 -23.77
C GLU A 162 -2.54 18.49 -25.17
N ILE A 163 -3.80 18.89 -25.40
CA ILE A 163 -4.45 18.79 -26.70
C ILE A 163 -4.89 20.18 -27.12
N LEU A 164 -4.65 20.47 -28.40
CA LEU A 164 -5.10 21.69 -29.03
C LEU A 164 -6.39 21.38 -29.81
N ILE A 165 -7.52 21.90 -29.35
CA ILE A 165 -8.80 21.75 -30.04
C ILE A 165 -9.15 23.14 -30.59
N LYS A 166 -9.10 23.27 -31.92
CA LYS A 166 -9.23 24.57 -32.62
C LYS A 166 -8.14 25.57 -32.22
N ALA A 167 -8.48 26.56 -31.40
CA ALA A 167 -7.57 27.61 -30.89
C ALA A 167 -7.30 27.50 -29.38
N ASP A 168 -8.00 26.58 -28.71
CA ASP A 168 -7.99 26.44 -27.27
C ASP A 168 -7.06 25.30 -26.86
N ARG A 169 -6.28 25.52 -25.80
CA ARG A 169 -5.34 24.55 -25.24
C ARG A 169 -5.98 23.89 -24.04
N PHE A 170 -6.16 22.58 -24.11
CA PHE A 170 -6.72 21.78 -23.04
C PHE A 170 -5.64 20.90 -22.45
N ARG A 171 -5.54 20.89 -21.12
CA ARG A 171 -4.65 20.00 -20.37
C ARG A 171 -5.48 19.02 -19.55
N PHE A 172 -5.14 17.74 -19.66
CA PHE A 172 -5.74 16.64 -18.91
C PHE A 172 -4.69 16.05 -17.99
N GLU A 173 -4.99 15.91 -16.71
CA GLU A 173 -4.08 15.39 -15.68
C GLU A 173 -4.78 14.34 -14.80
N ILE A 174 -4.15 13.19 -14.58
CA ILE A 174 -4.66 12.17 -13.64
C ILE A 174 -3.89 12.27 -12.32
N LEU A 175 -4.54 12.85 -11.32
CA LEU A 175 -3.99 13.16 -9.99
C LEU A 175 -4.37 12.08 -8.95
N PRO A 176 -3.72 12.07 -7.77
CA PRO A 176 -4.05 11.15 -6.68
C PRO A 176 -5.49 11.30 -6.15
N MET A 177 -5.87 10.38 -5.22
CA MET A 177 -7.22 10.18 -4.70
C MET A 177 -8.16 9.63 -5.76
N ASP A 178 -8.75 10.48 -6.58
CA ASP A 178 -9.73 10.12 -7.60
C ASP A 178 -9.85 11.23 -8.66
N ILE A 179 -8.94 12.20 -8.65
CA ILE A 179 -9.12 13.44 -9.39
C ILE A 179 -8.56 13.30 -10.82
N VAL A 180 -9.42 13.56 -11.79
CA VAL A 180 -9.03 13.88 -13.16
C VAL A 180 -9.24 15.36 -13.36
N ARG A 181 -8.15 16.10 -13.54
CA ARG A 181 -8.17 17.54 -13.74
C ARG A 181 -8.19 17.89 -15.21
N PHE A 182 -9.10 18.79 -15.55
CA PHE A 182 -9.23 19.41 -16.85
C PHE A 182 -8.92 20.90 -16.71
N THR A 183 -7.97 21.41 -17.50
CA THR A 183 -7.64 22.84 -17.52
C THR A 183 -7.78 23.38 -18.93
N ASN A 184 -8.63 24.38 -19.12
CA ASN A 184 -8.69 25.16 -20.35
C ASN A 184 -7.79 26.40 -20.21
N LEU A 185 -6.86 26.56 -21.14
CA LEU A 185 -5.86 27.62 -21.16
C LEU A 185 -6.17 28.68 -22.23
N SER A 186 -7.43 28.85 -22.66
CA SER A 186 -7.80 29.78 -23.72
C SER A 186 -8.10 31.21 -23.26
N GLY A 187 -7.82 32.18 -24.13
CA GLY A 187 -8.36 33.55 -24.03
C GLY A 187 -7.98 34.38 -22.78
N GLY A 188 -6.93 34.01 -22.04
CA GLY A 188 -6.51 34.72 -20.82
C GLY A 188 -7.32 34.38 -19.57
N VAL A 189 -8.25 33.43 -19.66
CA VAL A 189 -9.01 32.91 -18.52
C VAL A 189 -8.71 31.43 -18.38
N THR A 190 -8.06 31.05 -17.27
CA THR A 190 -7.81 29.65 -16.97
C THR A 190 -8.99 29.07 -16.20
N THR A 191 -9.74 28.15 -16.81
CA THR A 191 -10.79 27.39 -16.10
C THR A 191 -10.25 26.01 -15.72
N ILE A 192 -10.52 25.59 -14.49
CA ILE A 192 -10.11 24.29 -13.95
C ILE A 192 -11.36 23.56 -13.51
N GLU A 193 -11.53 22.34 -14.01
CA GLU A 193 -12.62 21.43 -13.63
C GLU A 193 -11.99 20.12 -13.13
N ASP A 194 -12.38 19.68 -11.95
CA ASP A 194 -11.92 18.45 -11.33
C ASP A 194 -13.07 17.43 -11.33
N ILE A 195 -12.84 16.26 -11.93
CA ILE A 195 -13.82 15.17 -12.05
C ILE A 195 -13.35 14.00 -11.19
N GLU A 196 -14.26 13.46 -10.37
CA GLU A 196 -13.98 12.30 -9.51
C GLU A 196 -14.20 10.98 -10.25
N VAL A 197 -13.14 10.18 -10.35
CA VAL A 197 -13.12 8.88 -11.04
C VAL A 197 -12.56 7.81 -10.10
N SER A 198 -13.43 6.94 -9.57
CA SER A 198 -13.06 5.92 -8.58
C SER A 198 -11.99 4.91 -9.07
N LEU A 199 -11.85 4.70 -10.38
CA LEU A 199 -10.81 3.82 -10.93
C LEU A 199 -9.39 4.37 -10.67
N VAL A 200 -9.22 5.69 -10.64
CA VAL A 200 -7.94 6.35 -10.32
C VAL A 200 -7.53 6.02 -8.88
N MET A 201 -8.49 6.03 -7.95
CA MET A 201 -8.27 5.65 -6.56
C MET A 201 -7.69 4.25 -6.41
N VAL A 202 -8.25 3.29 -7.12
CA VAL A 202 -7.79 1.90 -7.07
C VAL A 202 -6.33 1.79 -7.50
N VAL A 203 -5.95 2.48 -8.58
CA VAL A 203 -4.56 2.52 -9.08
C VAL A 203 -3.61 3.05 -8.00
N TYR A 204 -3.91 4.22 -7.41
CA TYR A 204 -3.05 4.81 -6.37
C TYR A 204 -2.98 3.95 -5.11
N ILE A 205 -4.06 3.27 -4.72
CA ILE A 205 -4.03 2.31 -3.61
C ILE A 205 -3.02 1.20 -3.88
N PHE A 206 -3.01 0.60 -5.07
CA PHE A 206 -2.03 -0.43 -5.42
C PHE A 206 -0.58 0.09 -5.37
N LEU A 207 -0.34 1.31 -5.87
CA LEU A 207 0.99 1.94 -5.85
C LEU A 207 1.47 2.18 -4.41
N ILE A 208 0.65 2.81 -3.57
CA ILE A 208 1.01 3.15 -2.18
C ILE A 208 1.18 1.87 -1.36
N LEU A 209 0.19 0.97 -1.40
CA LEU A 209 0.20 -0.26 -0.62
C LEU A 209 1.40 -1.14 -1.00
N GLY A 210 1.63 -1.32 -2.31
CA GLY A 210 2.76 -2.09 -2.82
C GLY A 210 4.11 -1.48 -2.41
N ALA A 211 4.27 -0.16 -2.52
CA ALA A 211 5.49 0.53 -2.13
C ALA A 211 5.74 0.48 -0.61
N VAL A 212 4.71 0.63 0.23
CA VAL A 212 4.84 0.50 1.69
C VAL A 212 5.25 -0.91 2.09
N ILE A 213 4.61 -1.94 1.52
CA ILE A 213 4.98 -3.35 1.77
C ILE A 213 6.43 -3.61 1.33
N ALA A 214 6.82 -3.12 0.16
CA ALA A 214 8.18 -3.24 -0.35
C ALA A 214 9.20 -2.51 0.55
N LEU A 215 8.86 -1.33 1.08
CA LEU A 215 9.72 -0.57 1.98
C LEU A 215 9.95 -1.30 3.31
N ILE A 216 8.85 -1.69 3.98
CA ILE A 216 8.90 -2.41 5.26
C ILE A 216 9.67 -3.73 5.08
N SER A 217 9.37 -4.47 4.01
CA SER A 217 10.05 -5.75 3.74
C SER A 217 11.53 -5.58 3.40
N SER A 218 11.92 -4.47 2.77
CA SER A 218 13.34 -4.16 2.53
C SER A 218 14.10 -3.91 3.83
N LEU A 219 13.48 -3.21 4.78
CA LEU A 219 14.04 -3.01 6.13
C LEU A 219 14.10 -4.33 6.93
N ALA A 220 13.10 -5.18 6.75
CA ALA A 220 12.98 -6.50 7.37
C ALA A 220 13.82 -7.59 6.69
N LYS A 221 14.52 -7.26 5.60
CA LYS A 221 15.40 -8.19 4.87
C LYS A 221 14.64 -9.38 4.28
N SER A 222 13.36 -9.20 3.97
CA SER A 222 12.50 -10.22 3.37
C SER A 222 12.50 -10.10 1.86
N ARG A 223 12.64 -11.24 1.19
CA ARG A 223 12.59 -11.31 -0.28
C ARG A 223 11.17 -11.48 -0.78
N ILE A 224 10.40 -12.35 -0.14
CA ILE A 224 9.05 -12.72 -0.57
C ILE A 224 8.12 -11.51 -0.49
N PHE A 225 8.09 -10.82 0.66
CA PHE A 225 7.23 -9.65 0.83
C PHE A 225 7.66 -8.46 -0.05
N LYS A 226 8.96 -8.35 -0.35
CA LYS A 226 9.43 -7.36 -1.32
C LYS A 226 8.90 -7.66 -2.73
N GLY A 227 8.94 -8.93 -3.13
CA GLY A 227 8.33 -9.39 -4.39
C GLY A 227 6.83 -9.13 -4.44
N ILE A 228 6.09 -9.44 -3.36
CA ILE A 228 4.65 -9.15 -3.26
C ILE A 228 4.38 -7.65 -3.43
N GLY A 229 5.13 -6.79 -2.72
CA GLY A 229 5.01 -5.34 -2.88
C GLY A 229 5.29 -4.88 -4.31
N GLY A 230 6.33 -5.40 -4.94
CA GLY A 230 6.66 -5.12 -6.34
C GLY A 230 5.57 -5.55 -7.32
N ILE A 231 4.97 -6.73 -7.13
CA ILE A 231 3.85 -7.23 -7.94
C ILE A 231 2.64 -6.31 -7.79
N LEU A 232 2.31 -5.86 -6.57
CA LEU A 232 1.20 -4.93 -6.35
C LEU A 232 1.40 -3.60 -7.09
N VAL A 233 2.61 -3.04 -7.04
CA VAL A 233 2.95 -1.81 -7.79
C VAL A 233 2.85 -2.06 -9.29
N PHE A 234 3.39 -3.18 -9.79
CA PHE A 234 3.28 -3.56 -11.19
C PHE A 234 1.82 -3.67 -11.64
N THR A 235 0.98 -4.34 -10.86
CA THR A 235 -0.46 -4.42 -11.12
C THR A 235 -1.09 -3.03 -11.19
N GLY A 236 -0.80 -2.13 -10.24
CA GLY A 236 -1.28 -0.76 -10.27
C GLY A 236 -0.90 -0.01 -11.55
N LEU A 237 0.36 -0.10 -11.98
CA LEU A 237 0.84 0.54 -13.22
C LEU A 237 0.24 -0.07 -14.49
N THR A 238 -0.01 -1.38 -14.50
CA THR A 238 -0.68 -2.02 -15.65
C THR A 238 -2.16 -1.65 -15.71
N LEU A 239 -2.85 -1.60 -14.56
CA LEU A 239 -4.24 -1.16 -14.47
C LEU A 239 -4.40 0.30 -14.89
N SER A 240 -3.43 1.17 -14.56
CA SER A 240 -3.47 2.57 -14.97
C SER A 240 -3.49 2.74 -16.49
N LEU A 241 -2.77 1.88 -17.22
CA LEU A 241 -2.77 1.87 -18.68
C LEU A 241 -4.06 1.24 -19.24
N PHE A 242 -4.46 0.11 -18.67
CA PHE A 242 -5.61 -0.66 -19.14
C PHE A 242 -6.94 0.10 -18.95
N TRP A 243 -7.09 0.81 -17.83
CA TRP A 243 -8.28 1.61 -17.53
C TRP A 243 -8.22 3.04 -18.03
N LEU A 244 -7.10 3.48 -18.64
CA LEU A 244 -6.95 4.83 -19.16
C LEU A 244 -8.10 5.25 -20.09
N PRO A 245 -8.58 4.42 -21.04
CA PRO A 245 -9.72 4.79 -21.88
C PRO A 245 -11.01 5.00 -21.07
N GLY A 246 -11.26 4.19 -20.04
CA GLY A 246 -12.43 4.34 -19.18
C GLY A 246 -12.36 5.56 -18.25
N ILE A 247 -11.15 5.89 -17.77
CA ILE A 247 -10.90 7.09 -16.97
C ILE A 247 -11.11 8.35 -17.82
N LEU A 248 -10.57 8.35 -19.05
CA LEU A 248 -10.67 9.48 -19.96
C LEU A 248 -12.00 9.54 -20.73
N ALA A 249 -12.81 8.47 -20.80
CA ALA A 249 -14.12 8.52 -21.44
C ALA A 249 -15.11 9.46 -20.72
N GLN A 250 -14.88 9.73 -19.44
CA GLN A 250 -15.64 10.73 -18.69
C GLN A 250 -15.20 12.17 -19.01
N THR A 251 -14.09 12.30 -19.74
CA THR A 251 -13.58 13.56 -20.27
C THR A 251 -13.85 13.59 -21.78
N GLU A 252 -14.05 14.75 -22.40
CA GLU A 252 -14.26 14.87 -23.85
C GLU A 252 -12.99 14.60 -24.68
N PHE A 253 -12.16 13.64 -24.24
CA PHE A 253 -10.87 13.35 -24.83
C PHE A 253 -11.04 12.70 -26.22
N PRO A 254 -10.42 13.25 -27.28
CA PRO A 254 -10.62 12.76 -28.64
C PRO A 254 -10.02 11.34 -28.80
N SER A 255 -10.83 10.44 -29.36
CA SER A 255 -10.51 9.02 -29.58
C SER A 255 -9.24 8.75 -30.39
N GLY A 256 -8.76 9.73 -31.17
CA GLY A 256 -7.50 9.67 -31.92
C GLY A 256 -6.21 9.80 -31.09
N GLY A 257 -6.29 10.29 -29.84
CA GLY A 257 -5.12 10.52 -28.98
C GLY A 257 -4.47 9.24 -28.43
N PHE A 258 -5.14 8.09 -28.53
CA PHE A 258 -4.65 6.82 -27.99
C PHE A 258 -3.57 6.12 -28.84
N GLN A 259 -3.21 6.66 -30.01
CA GLN A 259 -2.14 6.06 -30.84
C GLN A 259 -0.74 6.24 -30.25
N ASN A 260 -0.53 7.19 -29.33
CA ASN A 260 0.75 7.44 -28.67
C ASN A 260 0.61 7.60 -27.14
N ILE A 261 -0.15 6.69 -26.51
CA ILE A 261 -0.45 6.72 -25.06
C ILE A 261 0.81 6.85 -24.21
N VAL A 262 1.88 6.14 -24.59
CA VAL A 262 3.13 6.14 -23.82
C VAL A 262 3.75 7.54 -23.77
N GLY A 263 3.69 8.31 -24.86
CA GLY A 263 4.18 9.69 -24.91
C GLY A 263 3.35 10.69 -24.07
N LEU A 264 2.17 10.29 -23.60
CA LEU A 264 1.24 11.11 -22.81
C LEU A 264 1.24 10.74 -21.31
N LEU A 265 2.06 9.77 -20.91
CA LEU A 265 2.22 9.40 -19.51
C LEU A 265 2.97 10.50 -18.77
N GLY A 266 2.48 10.84 -17.57
CA GLY A 266 3.11 11.86 -16.74
C GLY A 266 4.38 11.34 -16.07
N MET A 267 5.19 12.24 -15.51
CA MET A 267 6.44 11.86 -14.86
C MET A 267 6.21 10.87 -13.71
N GLY A 268 5.06 10.95 -13.04
CA GLY A 268 4.72 10.05 -11.94
C GLY A 268 4.69 8.58 -12.35
N TRP A 269 4.21 8.29 -13.56
CA TRP A 269 4.17 6.92 -14.07
C TRP A 269 5.58 6.40 -14.35
N TYR A 270 6.41 7.20 -15.03
CA TYR A 270 7.80 6.84 -15.32
C TYR A 270 8.63 6.65 -14.05
N ILE A 271 8.56 7.58 -13.11
CA ILE A 271 9.28 7.49 -11.83
C ILE A 271 8.83 6.24 -11.06
N SER A 272 7.53 5.94 -11.08
CA SER A 272 6.98 4.74 -10.44
C SER A 272 7.46 3.44 -11.10
N THR A 273 7.58 3.40 -12.44
CA THR A 273 8.15 2.24 -13.15
C THR A 273 9.62 2.01 -12.82
N VAL A 274 10.42 3.08 -12.68
CA VAL A 274 11.81 2.97 -12.24
C VAL A 274 11.87 2.40 -10.83
N GLY A 275 11.07 2.93 -9.90
CA GLY A 275 11.00 2.42 -8.53
C GLY A 275 10.56 0.95 -8.47
N MET A 276 9.54 0.57 -9.24
CA MET A 276 9.05 -0.81 -9.37
C MET A 276 10.15 -1.73 -9.91
N SER A 277 10.88 -1.29 -10.93
CA SER A 277 11.97 -2.07 -11.52
C SER A 277 13.08 -2.34 -10.51
N LEU A 278 13.46 -1.35 -9.69
CA LEU A 278 14.43 -1.54 -8.61
C LEU A 278 13.94 -2.54 -7.54
N ILE A 279 12.66 -2.47 -7.16
CA ILE A 279 12.04 -3.44 -6.23
C ILE A 279 12.09 -4.84 -6.84
N MET A 280 11.70 -4.99 -8.11
CA MET A 280 11.64 -6.28 -8.80
C MET A 280 13.03 -6.88 -9.08
N ILE A 281 14.01 -6.07 -9.47
CA ILE A 281 15.39 -6.53 -9.63
C ILE A 281 15.92 -7.07 -8.30
N THR A 282 15.73 -6.34 -7.20
CA THR A 282 16.22 -6.79 -5.89
C THR A 282 15.45 -7.97 -5.31
N SER A 283 14.21 -8.21 -5.74
CA SER A 283 13.42 -9.36 -5.34
C SER A 283 13.70 -10.59 -6.22
N LEU A 284 13.98 -10.44 -7.51
CA LEU A 284 14.20 -11.55 -8.46
C LEU A 284 15.68 -11.92 -8.63
N PHE A 285 16.56 -10.93 -8.72
CA PHE A 285 17.98 -11.13 -9.02
C PHE A 285 18.82 -10.70 -7.81
N GLN A 286 19.53 -11.64 -7.20
CA GLN A 286 20.53 -11.27 -6.20
C GLN A 286 21.71 -10.62 -6.93
N LEU A 287 21.80 -9.27 -6.90
CA LEU A 287 22.96 -8.57 -7.44
C LEU A 287 24.22 -9.09 -6.74
N GLN A 288 25.11 -9.70 -7.51
CA GLN A 288 26.44 -10.08 -7.04
C GLN A 288 27.37 -8.90 -7.35
N PRO A 289 27.97 -8.22 -6.35
CA PRO A 289 29.09 -7.35 -6.66
C PRO A 289 30.16 -8.24 -7.27
N GLY A 290 30.64 -7.85 -8.46
CA GLY A 290 31.66 -8.59 -9.20
C GLY A 290 32.80 -8.96 -8.27
N ASN A 291 33.20 -10.22 -8.34
CA ASN A 291 34.36 -10.74 -7.63
C ASN A 291 35.59 -10.09 -8.29
N THR A 292 35.97 -8.87 -7.91
CA THR A 292 37.26 -8.30 -8.31
C THR A 292 38.34 -9.03 -7.53
N LYS A 293 38.63 -10.25 -7.97
CA LYS A 293 39.97 -10.81 -7.89
C LYS A 293 40.74 -10.20 -9.06
N SER A 294 41.45 -9.12 -8.78
CA SER A 294 42.63 -8.69 -9.53
C SER A 294 43.75 -8.54 -8.53
#